data_AF-K7R499-F1
#
_entry.id   AF-K7R499-F1
#
_cell.length_a   1.000
_cell.length_b   1.000
_cell.length_c   1.000
_cell.angle_alpha   90.00
_cell.angle_beta   90.00
_cell.angle_gamma   90.00
#
_symmetry.space_group_name_H-M   'P 1'
#
loop_
_entity.id
_entity.type
_entity.pdbx_description
1 polymer ?
#
loop_
_entity_poly.entity_id
_entity_poly.type
_entity_poly.pdbx_seq_one_letter_code
_entity_poly.pdbx_strand_id
1 'polypeptide(L)' 'AAITPGDFIQFAAAISLTLCPGAPQVQFSIGRPPPLGPAPNFIIPQPTNTTDQLLTAFANVNFTAEEFIALLTSHTV' A
#
# COMPACT_ATOMS: atom_id res chain seq x y z
N ALA A 1 8.37 -7.65 -23.76
CA ALA A 1 7.58 -6.61 -23.09
C ALA A 1 8.19 -6.39 -21.71
N ALA A 2 8.46 -5.15 -21.31
CA ALA A 2 8.93 -4.85 -19.96
C ALA A 2 7.73 -4.89 -18.97
N ILE A 3 7.99 -5.27 -17.72
CA ILE A 3 7.01 -5.19 -16.63
C ILE A 3 6.57 -3.72 -16.43
N THR A 4 5.29 -3.47 -16.14
CA THR A 4 4.83 -2.09 -15.89
C THR A 4 5.33 -1.59 -14.53
N PRO A 5 5.48 -0.27 -14.31
CA PRO A 5 5.91 0.25 -13.01
C PRO A 5 4.99 -0.18 -11.86
N GLY A 6 3.68 -0.24 -12.10
CA GLY A 6 2.71 -0.70 -11.11
C GLY A 6 2.89 -2.17 -10.74
N ASP A 7 3.14 -3.03 -11.74
CA ASP A 7 3.43 -4.45 -11.49
C ASP A 7 4.77 -4.63 -10.76
N PHE A 8 5.78 -3.85 -11.13
CA PHE A 8 7.09 -3.92 -10.49
C PHE A 8 7.05 -3.51 -9.01
N ILE A 9 6.34 -2.41 -8.65
CA ILE A 9 6.20 -1.97 -7.25
C ILE A 9 5.58 -3.08 -6.39
N GLN A 10 4.50 -3.70 -6.88
CA GLN A 10 3.77 -4.71 -6.11
C GLN A 10 4.51 -6.05 -6.08
N PHE A 11 5.21 -6.41 -7.15
CA PHE A 11 6.08 -7.58 -7.18
C PHE A 11 7.26 -7.43 -6.21
N ALA A 12 7.93 -6.27 -6.23
CA ALA A 12 9.05 -5.96 -5.36
C ALA A 12 8.64 -5.95 -3.88
N ALA A 13 7.46 -5.41 -3.55
CA ALA A 13 6.91 -5.46 -2.20
C ALA A 13 6.64 -6.90 -1.76
N ALA A 14 5.95 -7.70 -2.59
CA ALA A 14 5.62 -9.08 -2.27
C ALA A 14 6.86 -9.95 -2.06
N ILE A 15 7.87 -9.84 -2.92
CA ILE A 15 9.10 -10.62 -2.78
C ILE A 15 9.93 -10.16 -1.57
N SER A 16 9.97 -8.85 -1.27
CA SER A 16 10.74 -8.34 -0.13
C SER A 16 10.22 -8.88 1.21
N LEU A 17 8.89 -9.02 1.36
CA LEU A 17 8.28 -9.59 2.57
C LEU A 17 8.71 -11.05 2.81
N THR A 18 9.07 -11.81 1.77
CA THR A 18 9.56 -13.19 1.93
C THR A 18 10.90 -13.28 2.67
N LEU A 19 11.63 -12.16 2.77
CA LEU A 19 12.90 -12.07 3.49
C LEU A 19 12.71 -11.74 4.98
N CYS A 20 11.49 -11.40 5.40
CA CYS A 20 11.14 -11.06 6.77
C CYS A 20 10.51 -12.28 7.47
N PRO A 21 11.15 -12.88 8.49
CA PRO A 21 10.60 -14.04 9.19
C PRO A 21 9.22 -13.74 9.80
N GLY A 22 8.21 -14.56 9.46
CA GLY A 22 6.85 -14.41 9.97
C GLY A 22 6.00 -13.35 9.26
N ALA A 23 6.54 -12.65 8.27
CA ALA A 23 5.76 -11.73 7.44
C ALA A 23 4.75 -12.48 6.56
N PRO A 24 3.63 -11.84 6.19
CA PRO A 24 2.61 -12.46 5.35
C PRO A 24 3.11 -12.69 3.93
N GLN A 25 2.62 -13.76 3.30
CA GLN A 25 2.75 -13.97 1.85
C GLN A 25 1.59 -13.27 1.14
N VAL A 26 1.81 -12.02 0.73
CA VAL A 26 0.79 -11.22 0.02
C VAL A 26 0.58 -11.75 -1.40
N GLN A 27 -0.68 -11.74 -1.84
CA GLN A 27 -1.02 -12.17 -3.21
C GLN A 27 -0.46 -11.20 -4.24
N PHE A 28 0.20 -11.72 -5.28
CA PHE A 28 0.65 -10.94 -6.42
C PHE A 28 -0.21 -11.22 -7.66
N SER A 29 -0.57 -10.16 -8.38
CA SER A 29 -1.27 -10.21 -9.68
C SER A 29 -0.51 -9.33 -10.66
N ILE A 30 -0.47 -9.74 -11.94
CA ILE A 30 0.24 -9.06 -13.04
C ILE A 30 -0.74 -8.57 -14.10
N GLY A 31 -0.42 -7.46 -14.77
CA GLY A 31 -1.23 -6.89 -15.85
C GLY A 31 -1.74 -5.48 -15.59
N ARG A 32 -1.16 -4.74 -14.64
CA ARG A 32 -1.55 -3.34 -14.41
C ARG A 32 -1.23 -2.49 -15.64
N PRO A 33 -2.15 -1.61 -16.09
CA PRO A 33 -1.88 -0.70 -17.19
C PRO A 33 -0.79 0.32 -16.82
N PRO A 34 -0.16 0.98 -17.81
CA PRO A 34 0.73 2.10 -17.57
C PRO A 34 0.02 3.23 -16.78
N PRO A 35 0.74 3.97 -15.92
CA PRO A 35 0.16 5.10 -15.18
C PRO A 35 -0.32 6.19 -16.15
N LEU A 36 -1.47 6.80 -15.85
CA LEU A 36 -2.08 7.85 -16.66
C LEU A 36 -1.43 9.23 -16.45
N GLY A 37 -0.70 9.40 -15.35
CA GLY A 37 -0.12 10.66 -14.93
C GLY A 37 0.21 10.65 -13.44
N PRO A 38 0.69 11.78 -12.89
CA PRO A 38 0.94 11.91 -11.46
C PRO A 38 -0.35 11.85 -10.65
N ALA A 39 -0.27 11.32 -9.43
CA ALA A 39 -1.38 11.35 -8.50
C ALA A 39 -1.65 12.79 -8.00
N PRO A 40 -2.90 13.13 -7.62
CA PRO A 40 -3.20 14.41 -7.00
C PRO A 40 -2.38 14.65 -5.71
N ASN A 41 -2.10 15.92 -5.43
CA ASN A 41 -1.42 16.29 -4.18
C ASN A 41 -2.32 16.02 -2.95
N PHE A 42 -1.67 15.85 -1.79
CA PHE A 42 -2.33 15.74 -0.47
C PHE A 42 -3.27 14.54 -0.28
N ILE A 43 -3.10 13.46 -1.06
CA ILE A 43 -3.84 12.20 -0.87
C ILE A 43 -3.13 11.19 0.03
N ILE A 44 -1.93 11.51 0.53
CA ILE A 44 -1.14 10.64 1.39
C ILE A 44 -1.26 11.14 2.84
N PRO A 45 -1.71 10.28 3.79
CA PRO A 45 -1.76 10.63 5.20
C PRO A 45 -0.38 10.96 5.77
N GLN A 46 -0.32 11.93 6.67
CA GLN A 46 0.90 12.40 7.31
C GLN A 46 0.96 11.94 8.77
N PRO A 47 2.17 11.73 9.33
CA PRO A 47 2.32 11.34 10.73
C PRO A 47 1.85 12.41 11.73
N THR A 48 1.67 13.65 11.28
CA THR A 48 1.12 14.77 12.07
C THR A 48 -0.40 14.88 12.00
N ASN A 49 -1.09 14.07 11.19
CA ASN A 49 -2.55 14.03 11.17
C ASN A 49 -3.10 13.44 12.48
N THR A 50 -4.30 13.87 12.87
CA THR A 50 -5.00 13.26 14.00
C THR A 50 -5.51 11.87 13.63
N THR A 51 -5.79 11.02 14.62
CA THR A 51 -6.33 9.67 14.38
C THR A 51 -7.61 9.69 13.54
N ASP A 52 -8.53 10.63 13.79
CA ASP A 52 -9.77 10.76 13.02
C ASP A 52 -9.51 11.12 11.55
N GLN A 53 -8.51 11.98 11.29
CA GLN A 53 -8.09 12.32 9.93
C GLN A 53 -7.51 11.10 9.20
N LEU A 54 -6.71 10.27 9.90
CA LEU A 54 -6.15 9.05 9.33
C LEU A 54 -7.25 8.02 9.00
N LEU A 55 -8.16 7.77 9.94
CA LEU A 55 -9.28 6.86 9.73
C LEU A 55 -10.17 7.33 8.58
N THR A 56 -10.45 8.62 8.49
CA THR A 56 -11.22 9.21 7.39
C THR A 56 -10.50 9.04 6.04
N ALA A 57 -9.19 9.25 5.98
CA ALA A 57 -8.42 9.11 4.75
C ALA A 57 -8.42 7.67 4.21
N PHE A 58 -8.31 6.67 5.10
CA PHE A 58 -8.39 5.26 4.72
C PHE A 58 -9.82 4.82 4.35
N ALA A 59 -10.83 5.35 5.04
CA ALA A 59 -12.23 5.12 4.67
C ALA A 59 -12.54 5.64 3.26
N ASN A 60 -11.95 6.78 2.86
CA ASN A 60 -12.10 7.34 1.51
C ASN A 60 -11.53 6.46 0.38
N VAL A 61 -10.67 5.50 0.71
CA VAL A 61 -10.14 4.48 -0.22
C VAL A 61 -10.62 3.07 0.14
N ASN A 62 -11.77 2.97 0.81
CA ASN A 62 -12.48 1.73 1.13
C ASN A 62 -11.75 0.77 2.09
N PHE A 63 -10.98 1.29 3.05
CA PHE A 63 -10.48 0.49 4.17
C PHE A 63 -11.26 0.75 5.46
N THR A 64 -11.55 -0.30 6.21
CA THR A 64 -12.10 -0.17 7.57
C THR A 64 -11.03 0.27 8.57
N ALA A 65 -11.45 0.62 9.80
CA ALA A 65 -10.51 0.93 10.87
C ALA A 65 -9.61 -0.27 11.20
N GLU A 66 -10.17 -1.48 11.21
CA GLU A 66 -9.44 -2.72 11.45
C GLU A 66 -8.42 -3.01 10.35
N GLU A 67 -8.77 -2.79 9.08
CA GLU A 67 -7.85 -2.96 7.96
C GLU A 67 -6.75 -1.90 7.96
N PHE A 68 -7.05 -0.65 8.31
CA PHE A 68 -6.03 0.38 8.51
C PHE A 68 -5.02 -0.04 9.60
N ILE A 69 -5.50 -0.52 10.74
CA ILE A 69 -4.65 -1.04 11.82
C ILE A 69 -3.83 -2.25 11.33
N ALA A 70 -4.44 -3.15 10.57
CA ALA A 70 -3.74 -4.29 9.99
C ALA A 70 -2.61 -3.83 9.05
N LEU A 71 -2.84 -2.82 8.21
CA LEU A 71 -1.80 -2.26 7.33
C LEU A 71 -0.64 -1.64 8.10
N LEU A 72 -0.87 -1.06 9.29
CA LEU A 72 0.20 -0.52 10.14
C LEU A 72 1.18 -1.59 10.64
N THR A 73 0.90 -2.89 10.50
CA THR A 73 1.91 -3.93 10.73
C THR A 73 3.13 -3.78 9.82
N SER A 74 3.03 -3.03 8.71
CA SER A 74 4.19 -2.68 7.89
C SER A 74 5.28 -1.93 8.68
N HIS A 75 4.95 -1.28 9.79
CA HIS A 75 5.94 -0.62 10.65
C HIS A 75 6.72 -1.57 11.57
N THR A 76 6.54 -2.89 11.45
CA THR A 76 7.34 -3.87 12.20
C THR A 76 8.67 -4.23 11.54
N VAL A 77 8.91 -3.80 10.30
CA VAL A 77 10.12 -4.06 9.49
C VAL A 77 10.58 -2.82 8.75
#